data_AF-A0A7J9BC62-F1
#
_entry.id   AF-A0A7J9BC62-F1
#
_cell.length_a   1.000
_cell.length_b   1.000
_cell.length_c   1.000
_cell.angle_alpha   90.00
_cell.angle_beta   90.00
_cell.angle_gamma   90.00
#
_symmetry.space_group_name_H-M   'P 1'
#
loop_
_entity.id
_entity.type
_entity.pdbx_description
1 polymer ?
#
loop_
_entity_poly.entity_id
_entity_poly.type
_entity_poly.pdbx_seq_one_letter_code
_entity_poly.pdbx_strand_id
1 'polypeptide(L)' 'MFLVQTRVPSNVVAKELNVSYDKIRKSLKFIVSEGLLYTTIDDHYKFTDV' A
#
# COMPACT_ATOMS: atom_id res chain seq x y z
N MET A 1 -3.45 -0.47 -24.10
CA MET A 1 -2.83 0.49 -23.16
C MET A 1 -3.67 0.50 -21.89
N PHE A 2 -3.27 -0.25 -20.86
CA PHE A 2 -4.01 -0.37 -19.60
C PHE A 2 -3.07 0.02 -18.45
N LEU A 3 -3.14 1.28 -17.99
CA LEU A 3 -2.36 1.77 -16.83
C LEU A 3 -3.30 2.37 -15.77
N VAL A 4 -4.34 1.63 -15.37
CA VAL A 4 -5.32 2.12 -14.37
C VAL A 4 -5.23 1.39 -13.02
N GLN A 5 -4.56 0.25 -12.88
CA GLN A 5 -5.08 -0.76 -11.94
C GLN A 5 -4.29 -1.14 -10.68
N THR A 6 -3.39 -0.32 -10.14
CA THR A 6 -2.64 -0.72 -8.91
C THR A 6 -2.63 0.31 -7.79
N ARG A 7 -3.60 1.22 -7.71
CA ARG A 7 -3.78 2.02 -6.48
C ARG A 7 -4.61 1.20 -5.49
N VAL A 8 -3.96 0.58 -4.50
CA VAL A 8 -4.64 -0.19 -3.45
C VAL A 8 -4.67 0.63 -2.15
N PRO A 9 -5.85 0.93 -1.59
CA PRO A 9 -5.93 1.66 -0.33
C PRO A 9 -5.68 0.75 0.88
N SER A 10 -5.09 1.29 1.94
CA SER A 10 -4.72 0.56 3.17
C SER A 10 -5.86 -0.25 3.81
N ASN A 11 -7.09 0.26 3.72
CA ASN A 11 -8.27 -0.39 4.29
C ASN A 11 -8.64 -1.69 3.56
N VAL A 12 -8.41 -1.75 2.25
CA VAL A 12 -8.60 -2.98 1.45
C VAL A 12 -7.54 -3.99 1.85
N VAL A 13 -6.28 -3.58 1.96
CA VAL A 13 -5.18 -4.47 2.40
C VAL A 13 -5.46 -5.05 3.79
N ALA A 14 -5.91 -4.21 4.73
CA ALA A 14 -6.26 -4.63 6.08
C ALA A 14 -7.43 -5.64 6.11
N LYS A 15 -8.44 -5.41 5.26
CA LYS A 15 -9.60 -6.31 5.14
C LYS A 15 -9.21 -7.66 4.53
N GLU A 16 -8.46 -7.67 3.44
CA GLU A 16 -8.02 -8.90 2.75
C GLU A 16 -7.10 -9.76 3.62
N LEU A 17 -6.19 -9.13 4.36
CA LEU A 17 -5.27 -9.85 5.25
C LEU A 17 -5.91 -10.21 6.60
N ASN A 18 -7.12 -9.72 6.89
CA ASN A 18 -7.79 -9.82 8.20
C ASN A 18 -6.87 -9.35 9.35
N VAL A 19 -6.17 -8.24 9.12
CA VAL A 19 -5.23 -7.64 10.07
C VAL A 19 -5.73 -6.24 10.44
N SER A 20 -5.51 -5.84 11.70
CA SER A 20 -5.84 -4.48 12.15
C SER A 20 -5.19 -3.42 11.26
N TYR A 21 -5.98 -2.39 10.89
CA TYR A 21 -5.53 -1.25 10.11
C TYR A 21 -4.25 -0.61 10.66
N ASP A 22 -4.12 -0.48 11.99
CA ASP A 22 -2.91 0.09 12.61
C ASP A 22 -1.66 -0.76 12.39
N LYS A 23 -1.81 -2.09 12.39
CA LYS A 23 -0.69 -3.00 12.09
C LYS A 23 -0.29 -2.88 10.62
N ILE A 24 -1.26 -2.87 9.71
CA ILE A 24 -1.00 -2.69 8.28
C ILE A 24 -0.34 -1.34 8.01
N ARG A 25 -0.82 -0.26 8.63
CA ARG A 25 -0.23 1.07 8.47
C ARG A 25 1.22 1.15 8.96
N LYS A 26 1.58 0.45 10.05
CA LYS A 26 2.97 0.37 10.53
C LYS A 26 3.85 -0.42 9.56
N SER A 27 3.39 -1.59 9.09
CA SER A 27 4.13 -2.41 8.13
C SER A 27 4.32 -1.68 6.80
N LEU A 28 3.28 -1.02 6.30
CA LEU A 28 3.33 -0.27 5.06
C LEU A 28 4.31 0.92 5.14
N LYS A 29 4.36 1.64 6.27
CA LYS A 29 5.37 2.68 6.49
C LYS A 29 6.80 2.14 6.46
N PHE A 30 7.04 0.96 7.04
CA PHE A 30 8.35 0.31 7.00
C PHE A 30 8.72 -0.10 5.56
N ILE A 31 7.79 -0.70 4.81
CA ILE A 31 8.04 -1.10 3.43
C ILE A 31 8.30 0.12 2.52
N VAL A 32 7.64 1.26 2.80
CA VAL A 32 7.91 2.54 2.12
C VAL A 32 9.32 3.06 2.45
N SER A 33 9.79 2.96 3.70
CA SER A 33 11.15 3.39 4.04
C SER A 33 12.23 2.53 3.38
N GLU A 34 11.93 1.26 3.09
CA GLU A 34 12.81 0.37 2.32
C GLU A 34 12.76 0.64 0.80
N GLY A 35 11.91 1.56 0.32
CA GLY A 35 11.79 1.91 -1.10
C GLY A 35 11.00 0.90 -1.95
N LEU A 36 10.37 -0.09 -1.32
CA LEU A 36 9.62 -1.16 -1.98
C LEU A 36 8.19 -0.76 -2.36
N LEU A 37 7.67 0.29 -1.71
CA LEU A 37 6.36 0.89 -1.97
C LEU A 37 6.51 2.41 -1.99
N TYR A 38 5.67 3.09 -2.77
CA TYR A 38 5.46 4.52 -2.62
C TYR A 38 4.04 4.81 -2.17
N THR A 39 3.92 5.74 -1.22
CA THR A 39 2.64 6.28 -0.77
C THR A 39 2.27 7.46 -1.63
N THR A 40 1.06 7.44 -2.18
CA THR A 40 0.46 8.63 -2.76
C THR A 40 -0.21 9.46 -1.67
N ILE A 41 -0.47 10.74 -1.95
CA ILE A 41 -1.04 11.74 -1.03
C ILE A 41 -2.38 11.27 -0.42
N ASP A 42 -3.06 10.34 -1.08
CA ASP A 42 -4.38 9.80 -0.71
C ASP A 42 -4.34 8.43 0.00
N ASP A 43 -3.24 8.04 0.66
CA ASP A 43 -3.08 6.72 1.34
C ASP A 43 -3.27 5.50 0.41
N HIS A 44 -3.01 5.68 -0.90
CA HIS A 44 -2.93 4.56 -1.84
C HIS A 44 -1.47 4.15 -2.03
N TYR A 45 -1.25 2.84 -1.97
CA TYR A 45 0.05 2.22 -2.17
C TYR A 45 0.13 1.70 -3.59
N LYS A 46 1.29 1.91 -4.20
CA LYS A 46 1.70 1.26 -5.44
C LYS A 46 3.04 0.58 -5.22
N PHE A 47 3.17 -0.61 -5.79
CA PHE A 47 4.46 -1.27 -5.89
C PHE A 47 5.38 -0.44 -6.79
N THR A 48 6.64 -0.33 -6.39
CA THR A 48 7.69 0.23 -7.24
C THR A 48 7.83 -0.71 -8.44
N ASP A 49 7.44 -0.25 -9.63
CA ASP A 49 7.73 -0.97 -10.87
C ASP A 49 9.26 -1.06 -11.01
N VAL A 50 9.76 -2.27 -11.18
CA VAL A 50 11.18 -2.56 -11.48
C VAL A 50 11.45 -2.27 -12.95
#